data_AF-A0A3D8T6U5-F1
#
_entry.id   AF-A0A3D8T6U5-F1
#
_cell.length_a   1.000
_cell.length_b   1.000
_cell.length_c   1.000
_cell.angle_alpha   90.00
_cell.angle_beta   90.00
_cell.angle_gamma   90.00
#
_symmetry.space_group_name_H-M   'P 1'
#
loop_
_entity.id
_entity.type
_entity.pdbx_description
1 polymer ?
#
loop_
_entity_poly.entity_id
_entity_poly.type
_entity_poly.pdbx_seq_one_letter_code
_entity_poly.pdbx_strand_id
1 'polypeptide(L)'
;MLPLLRPRSSYRRLLTIRPQLQPHSAPRAQSASHSLSLCKPISTPIASSTAGTRAVHTGPLPQSAPKVSNEPKVDLGKFFGPSLPGRVYSFWFQHVANDQNLTLPTPEVYKPWFTQDAVFDLECATQFKPILAALHQSHQSHPEPQSPSETQPPPPSQVTSQASAILSLVNPTTPQDWLGLILLLDQLPRNCYRGTEAALVYTFFDPIARAIASAALEEGVPSAPEIRYRLALRHWFYLPFMHSEDLSHQELVLKSYREMDADIRQLLDEQPAKGLGKSELTCREILASNREAVEANLSLNFKFQEEHHDIIARFGRYPYRNAVLGRTTTPDEEKFLKEANISFA
;
A
#
# COMPACT_ATOMS: atom_id res chain seq x y z
N MET A 1 -36.66 12.81 21.40
CA MET A 1 -36.33 11.53 20.72
C MET A 1 -35.61 11.86 19.42
N LEU A 2 -34.27 11.92 19.44
CA LEU A 2 -33.45 12.06 18.24
C LEU A 2 -33.06 10.65 17.73
N PRO A 3 -33.11 10.38 16.41
CA PRO A 3 -32.80 9.07 15.89
C PRO A 3 -31.28 8.83 15.88
N LEU A 4 -30.90 7.66 16.39
CA LEU A 4 -29.54 7.12 16.41
C LEU A 4 -28.99 7.00 14.97
N LEU A 5 -27.97 7.80 14.65
CA LEU A 5 -27.19 7.70 13.42
C LEU A 5 -26.41 6.38 13.42
N ARG A 6 -26.72 5.49 12.47
CA ARG A 6 -25.98 4.24 12.24
C ARG A 6 -24.73 4.51 11.39
N PRO A 7 -23.56 3.92 11.71
CA PRO A 7 -22.34 4.08 10.92
C PRO A 7 -22.50 3.49 9.51
N ARG A 8 -22.10 4.25 8.50
CA ARG A 8 -22.08 3.88 7.08
C ARG A 8 -20.64 3.54 6.70
N SER A 9 -20.32 2.26 6.53
CA SER A 9 -19.11 1.81 5.83
C SER A 9 -19.44 0.68 4.87
N SER A 10 -18.66 0.58 3.80
CA SER A 10 -18.77 -0.35 2.68
C SER A 10 -18.67 -1.85 3.06
N TYR A 11 -18.55 -2.15 4.36
CA TYR A 11 -18.46 -3.49 4.94
C TYR A 11 -19.76 -4.30 4.88
N ARG A 12 -20.90 -3.69 4.55
CA ARG A 12 -22.17 -4.42 4.46
C ARG A 12 -22.17 -5.52 3.38
N ARG A 13 -21.31 -5.41 2.36
CA ARG A 13 -21.14 -6.46 1.33
C ARG A 13 -20.42 -7.72 1.81
N LEU A 14 -19.64 -7.65 2.90
CA LEU A 14 -18.92 -8.82 3.44
C LEU A 14 -19.84 -9.83 4.12
N LEU A 15 -21.08 -9.46 4.46
CA LEU A 15 -21.99 -10.30 5.24
C LEU A 15 -23.24 -10.78 4.47
N THR A 16 -23.41 -10.45 3.18
CA THR A 16 -24.70 -10.71 2.49
C THR A 16 -24.65 -11.14 1.02
N ILE A 17 -23.58 -11.78 0.52
CA ILE A 17 -23.60 -12.30 -0.85
C ILE A 17 -23.69 -13.84 -0.86
N ARG A 18 -24.90 -14.35 -1.10
CA ARG A 18 -25.14 -15.71 -1.60
C ARG A 18 -24.71 -15.77 -3.08
N PRO A 19 -23.98 -16.81 -3.53
CA PRO A 19 -23.63 -16.93 -4.94
C PRO A 19 -24.82 -17.43 -5.75
N GLN A 20 -25.23 -16.67 -6.77
CA GLN A 20 -25.88 -17.26 -7.94
C GLN A 20 -24.83 -17.37 -9.04
N LEU A 21 -24.33 -18.58 -9.25
CA LEU A 21 -23.46 -18.93 -10.36
C LEU A 21 -24.32 -19.14 -11.60
N GLN A 22 -23.99 -18.48 -12.70
CA GLN A 22 -24.17 -19.03 -14.04
C GLN A 22 -22.87 -18.91 -14.83
N PRO A 23 -22.47 -19.94 -15.58
CA PRO A 23 -21.18 -19.99 -16.24
C PRO A 23 -21.26 -19.32 -17.62
N HIS A 24 -20.34 -18.40 -17.90
CA HIS A 24 -20.05 -18.00 -19.27
C HIS A 24 -18.62 -18.38 -19.63
N SER A 25 -18.53 -19.15 -20.71
CA SER A 25 -17.33 -19.69 -21.35
C SER A 25 -16.58 -18.59 -22.11
N ALA A 26 -15.28 -18.46 -21.85
CA ALA A 26 -14.38 -17.59 -22.61
C ALA A 26 -13.71 -18.34 -23.78
N PRO A 27 -13.56 -17.74 -24.97
CA PRO A 27 -12.80 -18.33 -26.06
C PRO A 27 -11.30 -18.01 -26.00
N ARG A 28 -10.54 -18.94 -26.57
CA ARG A 28 -9.08 -19.10 -26.57
C ARG A 28 -8.38 -18.10 -27.49
N ALA A 29 -7.44 -17.30 -26.98
CA ALA A 29 -6.60 -16.41 -27.80
C ALA A 29 -5.29 -17.12 -28.22
N GLN A 30 -4.97 -17.03 -29.51
CA GLN A 30 -3.74 -17.54 -30.12
C GLN A 30 -2.68 -16.44 -30.21
N SER A 31 -1.42 -16.88 -30.08
CA SER A 31 -0.18 -16.12 -30.14
C SER A 31 0.11 -15.54 -31.53
N ALA A 32 0.59 -14.30 -31.58
CA ALA A 32 1.35 -13.79 -32.73
C ALA A 32 2.48 -12.87 -32.25
N SER A 33 3.70 -13.33 -32.48
CA SER A 33 4.97 -12.63 -32.32
C SER A 33 5.19 -11.61 -33.45
N HIS A 34 5.61 -10.38 -33.14
CA HIS A 34 6.35 -9.56 -34.09
C HIS A 34 7.47 -8.77 -33.41
N SER A 35 8.68 -9.04 -33.88
CA SER A 35 9.95 -8.40 -33.57
C SER A 35 10.15 -7.20 -34.51
N LEU A 36 10.54 -6.03 -33.99
CA LEU A 36 11.15 -4.97 -34.80
C LEU A 36 12.24 -4.23 -34.01
N SER A 37 13.44 -4.21 -34.60
CA SER A 37 14.67 -3.60 -34.12
C SER A 37 14.82 -2.13 -34.52
N LEU A 38 15.33 -1.35 -33.57
CA LEU A 38 16.36 -0.30 -33.61
C LEU A 38 16.64 0.45 -34.94
N CYS A 39 16.50 1.79 -34.88
CA CYS A 39 17.41 2.73 -35.57
C CYS A 39 17.43 4.12 -34.88
N LYS A 40 18.64 4.63 -34.63
CA LYS A 40 19.10 6.01 -34.33
C LYS A 40 20.51 6.12 -34.95
N PRO A 41 21.17 7.29 -35.04
CA PRO A 41 20.73 8.69 -35.15
C PRO A 41 21.44 9.44 -36.32
N ILE A 42 21.12 10.72 -36.58
CA ILE A 42 21.95 11.62 -37.43
C ILE A 42 22.06 13.00 -36.77
N SER A 43 23.25 13.60 -36.85
CA SER A 43 23.66 14.91 -36.29
C SER A 43 24.09 15.92 -37.37
N THR A 44 24.01 17.22 -36.98
CA THR A 44 24.78 18.45 -37.38
C THR A 44 24.52 19.14 -38.75
N PRO A 45 24.94 20.43 -39.00
CA PRO A 45 25.32 21.58 -38.13
C PRO A 45 24.79 23.01 -38.53
N ILE A 46 24.89 23.96 -37.57
CA ILE A 46 25.35 25.40 -37.57
C ILE A 46 24.84 26.44 -38.61
N ALA A 47 24.35 27.62 -38.13
CA ALA A 47 24.88 28.98 -38.46
C ALA A 47 24.20 30.13 -37.67
N SER A 48 25.01 31.18 -37.42
CA SER A 48 24.85 32.35 -36.55
C SER A 48 24.15 33.58 -37.17
N SER A 49 23.59 34.47 -36.35
CA SER A 49 23.43 35.90 -36.68
C SER A 49 23.36 36.77 -35.42
N THR A 50 24.10 37.89 -35.45
CA THR A 50 24.32 38.87 -34.39
C THR A 50 23.62 40.20 -34.67
N ALA A 51 22.96 40.78 -33.65
CA ALA A 51 22.75 42.22 -33.42
C ALA A 51 22.14 42.34 -32.00
N GLY A 52 22.59 43.15 -31.03
CA GLY A 52 23.27 44.43 -31.10
C GLY A 52 22.34 45.52 -30.56
N THR A 53 22.01 45.52 -29.26
CA THR A 53 21.38 46.69 -28.62
C THR A 53 21.77 46.83 -27.15
N ARG A 54 21.95 48.10 -26.77
CA ARG A 54 22.67 48.68 -25.64
C ARG A 54 22.11 48.31 -24.25
N ALA A 55 23.05 48.14 -23.32
CA ALA A 55 22.85 47.85 -21.91
C ALA A 55 22.19 48.99 -21.12
N VAL A 56 21.27 48.63 -20.22
CA VAL A 56 20.94 49.38 -19.01
C VAL A 56 21.49 48.57 -17.83
N HIS A 57 22.38 49.20 -17.07
CA HIS A 57 23.16 48.59 -16.01
C HIS A 57 22.32 48.55 -14.72
N THR A 58 21.68 47.41 -14.43
CA THR A 58 21.26 47.08 -13.06
C THR A 58 22.27 46.09 -12.51
N GLY A 59 23.02 46.49 -11.48
CA GLY A 59 24.04 45.65 -10.85
C GLY A 59 23.45 44.33 -10.33
N PRO A 60 24.30 43.32 -10.03
CA PRO A 60 23.82 42.05 -9.51
C PRO A 60 23.08 42.29 -8.19
N LEU A 61 21.83 41.84 -8.12
CA LEU A 61 21.15 41.66 -6.84
C LEU A 61 22.03 40.76 -5.96
N PRO A 62 22.20 41.09 -4.67
CA PRO A 62 23.02 40.26 -3.78
C PRO A 62 22.42 38.84 -3.77
N GLN A 63 23.23 37.85 -4.13
CA GLN A 63 22.89 36.45 -3.93
C GLN A 63 22.62 36.27 -2.45
N SER A 64 21.36 36.03 -2.07
CA SER A 64 21.05 35.68 -0.70
C SER A 64 21.81 34.40 -0.39
N ALA A 65 22.69 34.46 0.61
CA ALA A 65 23.37 33.30 1.15
C ALA A 65 22.36 32.17 1.41
N PRO A 66 22.72 30.90 1.16
CA PRO A 66 21.82 29.79 1.42
C PRO A 66 21.40 29.87 2.89
N LYS A 67 20.09 30.02 3.14
CA LYS A 67 19.54 29.93 4.49
C LYS A 67 19.78 28.51 4.98
N VAL A 68 20.85 28.30 5.74
CA VAL A 68 21.02 27.09 6.53
C VAL A 68 19.87 27.07 7.52
N SER A 69 18.93 26.13 7.34
CA SER A 69 17.82 25.94 8.26
C SER A 69 18.39 25.58 9.63
N ASN A 70 18.22 26.47 10.62
CA ASN A 70 18.58 26.23 12.02
C ASN A 70 17.58 25.31 12.75
N GLU A 71 16.67 24.65 12.02
CA GLU A 71 15.76 23.69 12.63
C GLU A 71 16.53 22.43 13.04
N PRO A 72 16.37 21.95 14.29
CA PRO A 72 17.03 20.75 14.74
C PRO A 72 16.57 19.56 13.88
N LYS A 73 17.51 18.91 13.19
CA LYS A 73 17.22 17.67 12.44
C LYS A 73 16.63 16.63 13.39
N VAL A 74 15.47 16.11 13.04
CA VAL A 74 14.84 15.00 13.76
C VAL A 74 15.76 13.78 13.67
N ASP A 75 16.23 13.29 14.82
CA ASP A 75 17.01 12.06 14.90
C ASP A 75 16.08 10.85 14.78
N LEU A 76 15.91 10.35 13.56
CA LEU A 76 15.08 9.18 13.27
C LEU A 76 15.52 7.94 14.04
N GLY A 77 16.80 7.81 14.39
CA GLY A 77 17.32 6.66 15.15
C GLY A 77 16.71 6.52 16.54
N LYS A 78 16.15 7.60 17.11
CA LYS A 78 15.41 7.56 18.38
C LYS A 78 14.03 6.92 18.27
N PHE A 79 13.47 6.88 17.05
CA PHE A 79 12.13 6.37 16.79
C PHE A 79 12.17 5.03 16.04
N PHE A 80 12.98 4.94 15.00
CA PHE A 80 13.13 3.79 14.10
C PHE A 80 14.27 2.88 14.55
N GLY A 81 14.11 2.23 15.70
CA GLY A 81 15.04 1.21 16.17
C GLY A 81 14.56 -0.22 15.84
N PRO A 82 15.43 -1.25 16.00
CA PRO A 82 15.10 -2.63 15.67
C PRO A 82 13.91 -3.24 16.42
N SER A 83 13.52 -2.67 17.57
CA SER A 83 12.36 -3.14 18.33
C SER A 83 11.02 -2.55 17.87
N LEU A 84 11.03 -1.51 17.03
CA LEU A 84 9.81 -0.84 16.59
C LEU A 84 8.89 -1.77 15.81
N PRO A 85 9.36 -2.54 14.81
CA PRO A 85 8.45 -3.36 14.02
C PRO A 85 7.74 -4.44 14.82
N GLY A 86 8.46 -5.14 15.71
CA GLY A 86 7.86 -6.12 16.61
C GLY A 86 6.77 -5.51 17.50
N ARG A 87 6.96 -4.27 17.98
CA ARG A 87 5.94 -3.54 18.76
C ARG A 87 4.69 -3.23 17.92
N VAL A 88 4.88 -2.82 16.67
CA VAL A 88 3.77 -2.55 15.73
C VAL A 88 3.02 -3.85 15.42
N TYR A 89 3.74 -4.93 15.14
CA TYR A 89 3.16 -6.26 14.92
C TYR A 89 2.32 -6.70 16.12
N SER A 90 2.88 -6.65 17.34
CA SER A 90 2.16 -7.03 18.55
C SER A 90 0.92 -6.18 18.80
N PHE A 91 0.99 -4.87 18.58
CA PHE A 91 -0.16 -3.98 18.68
C PHE A 91 -1.25 -4.32 17.65
N TRP A 92 -0.87 -4.48 16.37
CA TRP A 92 -1.81 -4.69 15.28
C TRP A 92 -2.57 -6.02 15.38
N PHE A 93 -1.91 -7.06 15.91
CA PHE A 93 -2.48 -8.40 16.06
C PHE A 93 -2.95 -8.70 17.49
N GLN A 94 -3.03 -7.72 18.39
CA GLN A 94 -3.33 -7.93 19.82
C GLN A 94 -4.69 -8.60 20.08
N HIS A 95 -5.68 -8.41 19.19
CA HIS A 95 -6.99 -9.06 19.30
C HIS A 95 -7.04 -10.47 18.70
N VAL A 96 -5.99 -10.92 18.01
CA VAL A 96 -5.95 -12.22 17.37
C VAL A 96 -5.50 -13.27 18.38
N ALA A 97 -6.47 -14.02 18.90
CA ALA A 97 -6.26 -14.87 20.08
C ALA A 97 -5.32 -16.07 19.87
N ASN A 98 -5.16 -16.58 18.65
CA ASN A 98 -4.45 -17.85 18.41
C ASN A 98 -4.00 -18.03 16.95
N ASP A 99 -3.15 -19.02 16.73
CA ASP A 99 -2.65 -19.43 15.41
C ASP A 99 -3.75 -19.87 14.43
N GLN A 100 -4.88 -20.38 14.92
CA GLN A 100 -6.02 -20.71 14.07
C GLN A 100 -6.55 -19.48 13.35
N ASN A 101 -6.73 -18.38 14.07
CA ASN A 101 -7.19 -17.11 13.51
C ASN A 101 -6.12 -16.39 12.70
N LEU A 102 -4.83 -16.66 12.93
CA LEU A 102 -3.76 -16.20 12.04
C LEU A 102 -3.74 -16.98 10.72
N THR A 103 -4.04 -18.28 10.78
CA THR A 103 -4.06 -19.17 9.62
C THR A 103 -5.27 -18.90 8.73
N LEU A 104 -6.46 -18.92 9.33
CA LEU A 104 -7.73 -18.74 8.66
C LEU A 104 -8.59 -17.74 9.46
N PRO A 105 -8.48 -16.43 9.18
CA PRO A 105 -9.19 -15.41 9.93
C PRO A 105 -10.71 -15.47 9.68
N THR A 106 -11.48 -15.33 10.76
CA THR A 106 -12.94 -15.18 10.69
C THR A 106 -13.32 -13.71 10.39
N PRO A 107 -14.58 -13.43 10.00
CA PRO A 107 -15.05 -12.05 9.85
C PRO A 107 -14.83 -11.17 11.08
N GLU A 108 -14.93 -11.74 12.29
CA GLU A 108 -14.69 -11.05 13.56
C GLU A 108 -13.23 -10.64 13.72
N VAL A 109 -12.29 -11.45 13.23
CA VAL A 109 -10.85 -11.16 13.25
C VAL A 109 -10.53 -9.99 12.30
N TYR A 110 -11.19 -9.96 11.14
CA TYR A 110 -11.01 -8.88 10.16
C TYR A 110 -11.58 -7.54 10.64
N LYS A 111 -12.70 -7.56 11.37
CA LYS A 111 -13.48 -6.37 11.68
C LYS A 111 -12.66 -5.20 12.27
N PRO A 112 -11.77 -5.38 13.26
CA PRO A 112 -11.00 -4.27 13.84
C PRO A 112 -10.06 -3.58 12.85
N TRP A 113 -9.43 -4.31 11.93
CA TRP A 113 -8.48 -3.72 10.96
C TRP A 113 -9.14 -2.84 9.92
N PHE A 114 -10.43 -3.04 9.73
CA PHE A 114 -11.12 -2.73 8.50
C PHE A 114 -12.37 -1.89 8.73
N THR A 115 -12.75 -1.71 10.00
CA THR A 115 -13.80 -0.79 10.42
C THR A 115 -13.16 0.50 10.94
N GLN A 116 -13.72 1.64 10.59
CA GLN A 116 -13.37 2.89 11.25
C GLN A 116 -13.92 2.89 12.68
N ASP A 117 -13.02 2.92 13.65
CA ASP A 117 -13.32 2.91 15.07
C ASP A 117 -12.53 4.02 15.77
N ALA A 118 -13.25 4.98 16.36
CA ALA A 118 -12.62 6.18 16.95
C ALA A 118 -11.75 5.87 18.17
N VAL A 119 -12.03 4.79 18.91
CA VAL A 119 -11.22 4.37 20.05
C VAL A 119 -9.90 3.78 19.54
N PHE A 120 -9.98 2.87 18.58
CA PHE A 120 -8.80 2.27 17.97
C PHE A 120 -7.94 3.31 17.23
N ASP A 121 -8.56 4.26 16.55
CA ASP A 121 -7.85 5.37 15.90
C ASP A 121 -7.11 6.25 16.91
N LEU A 122 -7.72 6.52 18.07
CA LEU A 122 -7.08 7.26 19.16
C LEU A 122 -5.89 6.49 19.74
N GLU A 123 -6.01 5.17 19.90
CA GLU A 123 -4.91 4.30 20.34
C GLU A 123 -3.75 4.32 19.33
N CYS A 124 -4.05 4.17 18.04
CA CYS A 124 -3.07 4.27 16.96
C CYS A 124 -2.36 5.63 16.99
N ALA A 125 -3.14 6.71 17.08
CA ALA A 125 -2.61 8.07 17.06
C ALA A 125 -1.72 8.35 18.27
N THR A 126 -2.13 7.90 19.46
CA THR A 126 -1.37 8.09 20.70
C THR A 126 -0.01 7.40 20.65
N GLN A 127 0.04 6.18 20.10
CA GLN A 127 1.26 5.36 20.11
C GLN A 127 2.20 5.65 18.93
N PHE A 128 1.64 5.92 17.74
CA PHE A 128 2.43 5.88 16.50
C PHE A 128 2.44 7.19 15.70
N LYS A 129 1.46 8.09 15.87
CA LYS A 129 1.47 9.39 15.16
C LYS A 129 2.74 10.22 15.43
N PRO A 130 3.34 10.23 16.65
CA PRO A 130 4.61 10.93 16.86
C PRO A 130 5.78 10.36 16.03
N ILE A 131 5.84 9.03 15.86
CA ILE A 131 6.87 8.36 15.05
C ILE A 131 6.67 8.69 13.56
N LEU A 132 5.42 8.63 13.08
CA LEU A 132 5.06 8.96 11.71
C LEU A 132 5.31 10.45 11.39
N ALA A 133 5.01 11.35 12.32
CA ALA A 133 5.28 12.77 12.21
C ALA A 133 6.79 13.06 12.18
N ALA A 134 7.59 12.37 13.02
CA ALA A 134 9.05 12.47 13.00
C ALA A 134 9.63 12.05 11.64
N LEU A 135 9.10 10.98 11.03
CA LEU A 135 9.49 10.56 9.68
C LEU A 135 9.17 11.66 8.65
N HIS A 136 7.96 12.19 8.66
CA HIS A 136 7.55 13.25 7.74
C HIS A 136 8.38 14.54 7.90
N GLN A 137 8.68 14.95 9.13
CA GLN A 137 9.50 16.14 9.40
C GLN A 137 10.94 15.98 8.92
N SER A 138 11.55 14.79 9.10
CA SER A 138 12.91 14.52 8.63
C SER A 138 13.07 14.68 7.11
N HIS A 139 11.98 14.49 6.37
CA HIS A 139 11.94 14.66 4.93
C HIS A 139 11.90 16.14 4.52
N GLN A 140 11.18 16.98 5.26
CA GLN A 140 11.04 18.41 4.97
C GLN A 140 12.33 19.21 5.21
N SER A 141 13.30 18.66 5.95
CA SER A 141 14.57 19.33 6.28
C SER A 141 15.59 19.42 5.13
N HIS A 142 15.23 18.99 3.91
CA HIS A 142 16.03 19.21 2.69
C HIS A 142 15.48 20.40 1.89
N PRO A 143 16.16 21.56 1.87
CA PRO A 143 15.69 22.73 1.13
C PRO A 143 16.11 22.61 -0.34
N GLU A 144 15.22 22.17 -1.22
CA GLU A 144 15.16 22.75 -2.55
C GLU A 144 13.84 23.52 -2.69
N PRO A 145 13.86 24.81 -3.06
CA PRO A 145 12.63 25.54 -3.33
C PRO A 145 12.08 25.09 -4.67
N GLN A 146 11.20 24.08 -4.66
CA GLN A 146 10.33 23.81 -5.81
C GLN A 146 9.00 24.53 -5.61
N SER A 147 8.58 25.23 -6.65
CA SER A 147 7.37 26.06 -6.77
C SER A 147 6.10 25.37 -6.25
N PRO A 148 5.03 26.13 -5.89
CA PRO A 148 3.84 25.62 -5.24
C PRO A 148 3.07 24.66 -6.15
N SER A 149 3.40 23.38 -6.02
CA SER A 149 2.78 22.23 -6.64
C SER A 149 2.90 21.07 -5.64
N GLU A 150 2.36 21.26 -4.44
CA GLU A 150 2.35 20.32 -3.30
C GLU A 150 1.52 19.03 -3.55
N THR A 151 1.31 18.65 -4.81
CA THR A 151 0.49 17.50 -5.22
C THR A 151 1.23 16.48 -6.07
N GLN A 152 2.51 16.70 -6.41
CA GLN A 152 3.28 15.71 -7.14
C GLN A 152 3.94 14.71 -6.19
N PRO A 153 3.82 13.39 -6.44
CA PRO A 153 4.52 12.38 -5.65
C PRO A 153 6.04 12.56 -5.78
N PRO A 154 6.81 12.23 -4.72
CA PRO A 154 8.26 12.35 -4.76
C PRO A 154 8.87 11.53 -5.91
N PRO A 155 9.98 11.98 -6.52
CA PRO A 155 10.66 11.23 -7.55
C PRO A 155 11.07 9.83 -7.05
N PRO A 156 11.05 8.78 -7.89
CA PRO A 156 11.34 7.41 -7.47
C PRO A 156 12.67 7.25 -6.71
N SER A 157 13.72 7.96 -7.13
CA SER A 157 15.03 7.93 -6.48
C SER A 157 15.00 8.41 -5.02
N GLN A 158 14.14 9.38 -4.69
CA GLN A 158 14.00 9.89 -3.33
C GLN A 158 13.26 8.88 -2.45
N VAL A 159 12.20 8.25 -2.97
CA VAL A 159 11.46 7.19 -2.28
C VAL A 159 12.38 6.01 -1.98
N THR A 160 13.19 5.58 -2.96
CA THR A 160 14.17 4.50 -2.77
C THR A 160 15.20 4.86 -1.70
N SER A 161 15.73 6.09 -1.71
CA SER A 161 16.69 6.54 -0.69
C SER A 161 16.07 6.54 0.71
N GLN A 162 14.81 6.96 0.85
CA GLN A 162 14.11 6.97 2.13
C GLN A 162 13.85 5.57 2.65
N ALA A 163 13.34 4.69 1.79
CA ALA A 163 13.11 3.29 2.15
C ALA A 163 14.41 2.61 2.59
N SER A 164 15.52 2.86 1.87
CA SER A 164 16.84 2.36 2.25
C SER A 164 17.32 2.88 3.60
N ALA A 165 17.11 4.16 3.91
CA ALA A 165 17.45 4.73 5.21
C ALA A 165 16.61 4.11 6.35
N ILE A 166 15.32 3.92 6.14
CA ILE A 166 14.43 3.26 7.11
C ILE A 166 14.87 1.81 7.32
N LEU A 167 15.12 1.05 6.26
CA LEU A 167 15.60 -0.34 6.36
C LEU A 167 16.93 -0.44 7.09
N SER A 168 17.83 0.52 6.89
CA SER A 168 19.12 0.55 7.59
C SER A 168 18.96 0.83 9.10
N LEU A 169 18.03 1.71 9.47
CA LEU A 169 17.76 2.05 10.87
C LEU A 169 17.02 0.92 11.60
N VAL A 170 16.01 0.36 10.95
CA VAL A 170 15.16 -0.69 11.51
C VAL A 170 15.86 -2.06 11.48
N ASN A 171 16.58 -2.36 10.41
CA ASN A 171 17.24 -3.65 10.17
C ASN A 171 16.33 -4.86 10.44
N PRO A 172 15.22 -5.03 9.69
CA PRO A 172 14.27 -6.12 9.93
C PRO A 172 14.94 -7.48 9.71
N THR A 173 14.89 -8.34 10.73
CA THR A 173 15.58 -9.66 10.69
C THR A 173 14.62 -10.84 10.61
N THR A 174 13.35 -10.63 10.94
CA THR A 174 12.31 -11.66 10.91
C THR A 174 11.17 -11.27 9.97
N PRO A 175 10.37 -12.24 9.46
CA PRO A 175 9.18 -11.92 8.68
C PRO A 175 8.18 -11.03 9.42
N GLN A 176 8.10 -11.15 10.75
CA GLN A 176 7.28 -10.30 11.61
C GLN A 176 7.82 -8.86 11.66
N ASP A 177 9.14 -8.65 11.61
CA ASP A 177 9.69 -7.30 11.55
C ASP A 177 9.32 -6.62 10.24
N TRP A 178 9.46 -7.33 9.12
CA TRP A 178 9.03 -6.81 7.82
C TRP A 178 7.55 -6.44 7.81
N LEU A 179 6.70 -7.33 8.34
CA LEU A 179 5.27 -7.09 8.42
C LEU A 179 4.95 -5.90 9.34
N GLY A 180 5.57 -5.81 10.51
CA GLY A 180 5.40 -4.68 11.43
C GLY A 180 5.79 -3.35 10.80
N LEU A 181 6.85 -3.32 9.98
CA LEU A 181 7.27 -2.13 9.26
C LEU A 181 6.28 -1.74 8.15
N ILE A 182 5.76 -2.72 7.39
CA ILE A 182 4.71 -2.47 6.39
C ILE A 182 3.45 -1.91 7.06
N LEU A 183 3.01 -2.49 8.17
CA LEU A 183 1.85 -2.02 8.93
C LEU A 183 2.04 -0.60 9.47
N LEU A 184 3.26 -0.26 9.92
CA LEU A 184 3.60 1.09 10.33
C LEU A 184 3.46 2.12 9.22
N LEU A 185 3.82 1.76 7.99
CA LEU A 185 3.90 2.70 6.88
C LEU A 185 2.64 2.71 6.01
N ASP A 186 1.86 1.62 6.00
CA ASP A 186 0.65 1.50 5.19
C ASP A 186 -0.61 1.62 6.05
N GLN A 187 -0.73 0.85 7.13
CA GLN A 187 -1.99 0.78 7.88
C GLN A 187 -2.13 1.88 8.93
N LEU A 188 -1.12 2.03 9.80
CA LEU A 188 -1.17 3.03 10.88
C LEU A 188 -1.41 4.46 10.39
N PRO A 189 -0.89 4.94 9.24
CA PRO A 189 -1.22 6.27 8.74
C PRO A 189 -2.71 6.43 8.39
N ARG A 190 -3.37 5.37 7.91
CA ARG A 190 -4.82 5.39 7.59
C ARG A 190 -5.69 5.52 8.85
N ASN A 191 -5.20 5.05 10.00
CA ASN A 191 -5.83 5.26 11.31
C ASN A 191 -5.45 6.62 11.94
N CYS A 192 -4.22 7.09 11.72
CA CYS A 192 -3.69 8.31 12.35
C CYS A 192 -4.06 9.62 11.63
N TYR A 193 -4.31 9.57 10.32
CA TYR A 193 -4.52 10.73 9.44
C TYR A 193 -5.80 10.57 8.60
N ARG A 194 -6.96 10.76 9.23
CA ARG A 194 -8.26 10.70 8.57
C ARG A 194 -8.72 12.06 8.04
N GLY A 195 -9.78 12.04 7.23
CA GLY A 195 -10.42 13.26 6.73
C GLY A 195 -9.46 14.11 5.91
N THR A 196 -9.31 15.38 6.26
CA THR A 196 -8.46 16.33 5.54
C THR A 196 -6.97 16.00 5.63
N GLU A 197 -6.53 15.21 6.60
CA GLU A 197 -5.13 14.78 6.72
C GLU A 197 -4.79 13.60 5.80
N ALA A 198 -5.78 12.95 5.18
CA ALA A 198 -5.56 11.71 4.41
C ALA A 198 -4.70 11.90 3.15
N ALA A 199 -4.57 13.14 2.64
CA ALA A 199 -3.64 13.43 1.55
C ALA A 199 -2.21 12.99 1.88
N LEU A 200 -1.78 13.22 3.13
CA LEU A 200 -0.44 12.85 3.59
C LEU A 200 -0.19 11.34 3.49
N VAL A 201 -1.22 10.52 3.74
CA VAL A 201 -1.15 9.07 3.59
C VAL A 201 -0.81 8.71 2.15
N TYR A 202 -1.55 9.28 1.19
CA TYR A 202 -1.44 8.91 -0.22
C TYR A 202 -0.17 9.45 -0.89
N THR A 203 0.27 10.64 -0.50
CA THR A 203 1.39 11.33 -1.17
C THR A 203 2.74 11.03 -0.55
N PHE A 204 2.79 10.77 0.76
CA PHE A 204 4.05 10.57 1.49
C PHE A 204 4.24 9.12 1.95
N PHE A 205 3.28 8.55 2.67
CA PHE A 205 3.47 7.23 3.28
C PHE A 205 3.31 6.09 2.28
N ASP A 206 2.29 6.13 1.41
CA ASP A 206 2.01 5.08 0.42
C ASP A 206 3.22 4.75 -0.48
N PRO A 207 3.97 5.72 -1.06
CA PRO A 207 5.17 5.42 -1.84
C PRO A 207 6.26 4.70 -1.04
N ILE A 208 6.51 5.12 0.21
CA ILE A 208 7.53 4.51 1.06
C ILE A 208 7.09 3.09 1.44
N ALA A 209 5.83 2.90 1.82
CA ALA A 209 5.28 1.58 2.13
C ALA A 209 5.41 0.61 0.95
N ARG A 210 5.17 1.06 -0.28
CA ARG A 210 5.37 0.25 -1.50
C ARG A 210 6.84 -0.13 -1.71
N ALA A 211 7.77 0.79 -1.48
CA ALA A 211 9.19 0.49 -1.62
C ALA A 211 9.66 -0.56 -0.58
N ILE A 212 9.20 -0.44 0.67
CA ILE A 212 9.46 -1.46 1.71
C ILE A 212 8.81 -2.80 1.36
N ALA A 213 7.57 -2.80 0.90
CA ALA A 213 6.88 -4.01 0.47
C ALA A 213 7.59 -4.68 -0.72
N SER A 214 8.10 -3.90 -1.67
CA SER A 214 8.89 -4.42 -2.81
C SER A 214 10.15 -5.13 -2.32
N ALA A 215 10.90 -4.51 -1.40
CA ALA A 215 12.07 -5.15 -0.79
C ALA A 215 11.69 -6.45 -0.05
N ALA A 216 10.55 -6.48 0.67
CA ALA A 216 10.07 -7.69 1.32
C ALA A 216 9.71 -8.81 0.32
N LEU A 217 9.15 -8.46 -0.85
CA LEU A 217 8.88 -9.42 -1.92
C LEU A 217 10.17 -9.99 -2.52
N GLU A 218 11.18 -9.13 -2.74
CA GLU A 218 12.49 -9.51 -3.27
C GLU A 218 13.23 -10.47 -2.32
N GLU A 219 13.13 -10.24 -1.01
CA GLU A 219 13.66 -11.12 0.04
C GLU A 219 12.82 -12.41 0.24
N GLY A 220 11.70 -12.56 -0.48
CA GLY A 220 10.83 -13.73 -0.38
C GLY A 220 10.08 -13.84 0.95
N VAL A 221 9.94 -12.75 1.70
CA VAL A 221 9.34 -12.73 3.05
C VAL A 221 7.92 -13.31 3.09
N PRO A 222 7.00 -13.00 2.14
CA PRO A 222 5.65 -13.58 2.17
C PRO A 222 5.62 -15.09 1.94
N SER A 223 6.71 -15.67 1.42
CA SER A 223 6.87 -17.11 1.19
C SER A 223 7.57 -17.81 2.36
N ALA A 224 8.02 -17.08 3.37
CA ALA A 224 8.61 -17.67 4.57
C ALA A 224 7.60 -18.57 5.31
N PRO A 225 8.02 -19.70 5.92
CA PRO A 225 7.11 -20.64 6.60
C PRO A 225 6.24 -20.03 7.72
N GLU A 226 6.69 -18.92 8.31
CA GLU A 226 5.96 -18.15 9.31
C GLU A 226 4.76 -17.41 8.72
N ILE A 227 4.82 -17.03 7.44
CA ILE A 227 3.84 -16.15 6.78
C ILE A 227 3.01 -16.90 5.73
N ARG A 228 3.65 -17.77 4.93
CA ARG A 228 3.13 -18.30 3.65
C ARG A 228 1.70 -18.82 3.69
N TYR A 229 1.33 -19.54 4.74
CA TYR A 229 0.01 -20.17 4.90
C TYR A 229 -0.87 -19.48 5.95
N ARG A 230 -0.39 -18.37 6.53
CA ARG A 230 -1.16 -17.56 7.48
C ARG A 230 -1.86 -16.42 6.74
N LEU A 231 -3.10 -16.66 6.32
CA LEU A 231 -3.87 -15.72 5.50
C LEU A 231 -4.04 -14.36 6.19
N ALA A 232 -4.14 -14.33 7.52
CA ALA A 232 -4.23 -13.08 8.28
C ALA A 232 -2.92 -12.26 8.29
N LEU A 233 -1.79 -12.87 7.91
CA LEU A 233 -0.47 -12.22 7.87
C LEU A 233 -0.04 -11.88 6.43
N ARG A 234 -0.17 -12.82 5.50
CA ARG A 234 0.42 -12.71 4.16
C ARG A 234 -0.16 -11.56 3.33
N HIS A 235 -1.46 -11.29 3.46
CA HIS A 235 -2.14 -10.32 2.62
C HIS A 235 -1.60 -8.88 2.80
N TRP A 236 -1.13 -8.51 4.00
CA TRP A 236 -0.60 -7.19 4.31
C TRP A 236 0.60 -6.78 3.45
N PHE A 237 1.39 -7.75 2.97
CA PHE A 237 2.51 -7.48 2.06
C PHE A 237 2.05 -6.97 0.68
N TYR A 238 0.78 -7.19 0.33
CA TYR A 238 0.23 -6.83 -0.98
C TYR A 238 -0.61 -5.54 -0.93
N LEU A 239 -1.10 -5.14 0.24
CA LEU A 239 -1.94 -3.95 0.40
C LEU A 239 -1.27 -2.63 -0.08
N PRO A 240 0.02 -2.37 0.15
CA PRO A 240 0.66 -1.16 -0.38
C PRO A 240 0.54 -1.02 -1.90
N PHE A 241 0.59 -2.15 -2.64
CA PHE A 241 0.42 -2.18 -4.09
C PHE A 241 -1.04 -2.00 -4.49
N MET A 242 -1.97 -2.63 -3.78
CA MET A 242 -3.41 -2.43 -3.97
C MET A 242 -3.79 -0.95 -3.75
N HIS A 243 -3.17 -0.28 -2.79
CA HIS A 243 -3.37 1.14 -2.54
C HIS A 243 -2.76 2.07 -3.60
N SER A 244 -1.95 1.55 -4.54
CA SER A 244 -1.38 2.33 -5.62
C SER A 244 -2.40 2.69 -6.69
N GLU A 245 -2.30 3.91 -7.20
CA GLU A 245 -2.98 4.33 -8.44
C GLU A 245 -2.09 3.98 -9.66
N ASP A 246 -1.67 2.72 -9.74
CA ASP A 246 -0.87 2.18 -10.85
C ASP A 246 -1.41 0.80 -11.23
N LEU A 247 -1.73 0.61 -12.51
CA LEU A 247 -2.33 -0.63 -13.01
C LEU A 247 -1.39 -1.82 -12.86
N SER A 248 -0.09 -1.64 -13.08
CA SER A 248 0.90 -2.72 -12.96
C SER A 248 0.99 -3.26 -11.52
N HIS A 249 0.80 -2.38 -10.53
CA HIS A 249 0.69 -2.78 -9.14
C HIS A 249 -0.60 -3.58 -8.86
N GLN A 250 -1.72 -3.23 -9.50
CA GLN A 250 -2.95 -4.03 -9.37
C GLN A 250 -2.80 -5.43 -9.99
N GLU A 251 -2.13 -5.53 -11.13
CA GLU A 251 -1.80 -6.81 -11.77
C GLU A 251 -0.89 -7.68 -10.88
N LEU A 252 0.11 -7.06 -10.24
CA LEU A 252 0.96 -7.72 -9.25
C LEU A 252 0.13 -8.29 -8.09
N VAL A 253 -0.81 -7.52 -7.55
CA VAL A 253 -1.68 -7.99 -6.46
C VAL A 253 -2.52 -9.19 -6.89
N LEU A 254 -3.18 -9.12 -8.05
CA LEU A 254 -3.95 -10.25 -8.58
C LEU A 254 -3.08 -11.49 -8.78
N LYS A 255 -1.84 -11.32 -9.24
CA LYS A 255 -0.87 -12.42 -9.38
C LYS A 255 -0.51 -13.01 -8.01
N SER A 256 -0.17 -12.17 -7.03
CA SER A 256 0.19 -12.61 -5.68
C SER A 256 -0.93 -13.37 -4.97
N TYR A 257 -2.19 -12.97 -5.16
CA TYR A 257 -3.32 -13.71 -4.60
C TYR A 257 -3.57 -15.04 -5.31
N ARG A 258 -3.32 -15.15 -6.63
CA ARG A 258 -3.33 -16.45 -7.33
C ARG A 258 -2.24 -17.38 -6.82
N GLU A 259 -1.04 -16.86 -6.56
CA GLU A 259 0.07 -17.64 -5.98
C GLU A 259 -0.27 -18.10 -4.56
N MET A 260 -0.90 -17.23 -3.75
CA MET A 260 -1.37 -17.60 -2.41
C MET A 260 -2.46 -18.70 -2.47
N ASP A 261 -3.42 -18.62 -3.38
CA ASP A 261 -4.41 -19.68 -3.61
C ASP A 261 -3.74 -21.00 -4.03
N ALA A 262 -2.80 -20.95 -4.97
CA ALA A 262 -2.04 -22.11 -5.42
C ALA A 262 -1.24 -22.76 -4.28
N ASP A 263 -0.58 -21.97 -3.44
CA ASP A 263 0.15 -22.45 -2.26
C ASP A 263 -0.78 -23.18 -1.28
N ILE A 264 -1.96 -22.63 -1.01
CA ILE A 264 -2.95 -23.25 -0.11
C ILE A 264 -3.47 -24.56 -0.71
N ARG A 265 -3.78 -24.59 -2.01
CA ARG A 265 -4.22 -25.81 -2.69
C ARG A 265 -3.16 -26.90 -2.64
N GLN A 266 -1.91 -26.56 -2.93
CA GLN A 266 -0.77 -27.48 -2.86
C GLN A 266 -0.57 -28.03 -1.44
N LEU A 267 -0.72 -27.21 -0.40
CA LEU A 267 -0.61 -27.67 0.98
C LEU A 267 -1.71 -28.68 1.36
N LEU A 268 -2.89 -28.53 0.74
CA LEU A 268 -4.08 -29.35 0.98
C LEU A 268 -4.19 -30.59 0.09
N ASP A 269 -3.23 -30.83 -0.81
CA ASP A 269 -3.16 -32.02 -1.64
C ASP A 269 -3.02 -33.30 -0.79
N GLU A 270 -3.44 -34.42 -1.38
CA GLU A 270 -3.36 -35.76 -0.75
C GLU A 270 -1.92 -36.15 -0.42
N GLN A 271 -0.96 -35.71 -1.24
CA GLN A 271 0.47 -35.88 -1.04
C GLN A 271 1.15 -34.51 -0.96
N PRO A 272 1.18 -33.86 0.21
CA PRO A 272 1.84 -32.56 0.35
C PRO A 272 3.36 -32.68 0.12
N ALA A 273 4.01 -31.54 -0.09
CA ALA A 273 5.46 -31.47 -0.22
C ALA A 273 6.18 -32.19 0.94
N LYS A 274 7.23 -32.95 0.63
CA LYS A 274 8.07 -33.58 1.66
C LYS A 274 8.85 -32.50 2.42
N GLY A 275 9.01 -32.68 3.73
CA GLY A 275 9.83 -31.79 4.56
C GLY A 275 9.11 -30.57 5.14
N LEU A 276 7.77 -30.59 5.24
CA LEU A 276 7.03 -29.55 5.95
C LEU A 276 7.52 -29.40 7.40
N GLY A 277 7.79 -28.16 7.79
CA GLY A 277 8.09 -27.80 9.17
C GLY A 277 6.85 -27.87 10.07
N LYS A 278 7.07 -27.82 11.38
CA LYS A 278 5.98 -27.88 12.39
C LYS A 278 4.90 -26.81 12.16
N SER A 279 5.31 -25.58 11.84
CA SER A 279 4.41 -24.45 11.56
C SER A 279 3.48 -24.72 10.38
N GLU A 280 4.03 -25.29 9.29
CA GLU A 280 3.28 -25.59 8.07
C GLU A 280 2.32 -26.76 8.28
N LEU A 281 2.73 -27.77 9.05
CA LEU A 281 1.85 -28.89 9.46
C LEU A 281 0.65 -28.38 10.28
N THR A 282 0.87 -27.48 11.23
CA THR A 282 -0.23 -26.85 11.99
C THR A 282 -1.17 -26.07 11.08
N CYS A 283 -0.63 -25.26 10.15
CA CYS A 283 -1.46 -24.54 9.18
C CYS A 283 -2.29 -25.51 8.32
N ARG A 284 -1.66 -26.60 7.85
CA ARG A 284 -2.33 -27.63 7.06
C ARG A 284 -3.48 -28.28 7.82
N GLU A 285 -3.29 -28.65 9.07
CA GLU A 285 -4.34 -29.23 9.92
C GLU A 285 -5.54 -28.29 10.04
N ILE A 286 -5.30 -27.00 10.31
CA ILE A 286 -6.34 -25.97 10.41
C ILE A 286 -7.08 -25.83 9.07
N LEU A 287 -6.35 -25.64 7.97
CA LEU A 287 -6.94 -25.41 6.65
C LEU A 287 -7.71 -26.65 6.14
N ALA A 288 -7.15 -27.85 6.31
CA ALA A 288 -7.76 -29.10 5.88
C ALA A 288 -9.06 -29.42 6.64
N SER A 289 -9.13 -29.00 7.91
CA SER A 289 -10.34 -29.15 8.74
C SER A 289 -11.43 -28.12 8.42
N ASN A 290 -11.12 -27.08 7.63
CA ASN A 290 -11.99 -25.93 7.40
C ASN A 290 -12.14 -25.57 5.90
N ARG A 291 -12.13 -26.56 5.00
CA ARG A 291 -12.06 -26.35 3.53
C ARG A 291 -13.11 -25.39 2.96
N GLU A 292 -14.35 -25.43 3.44
CA GLU A 292 -15.40 -24.51 2.98
C GLU A 292 -15.09 -23.06 3.36
N ALA A 293 -14.63 -22.83 4.60
CA ALA A 293 -14.24 -21.51 5.06
C ALA A 293 -12.97 -21.00 4.35
N VAL A 294 -12.05 -21.90 3.98
CA VAL A 294 -10.88 -21.57 3.14
C VAL A 294 -11.34 -21.06 1.77
N GLU A 295 -12.21 -21.80 1.09
CA GLU A 295 -12.70 -21.39 -0.24
C GLU A 295 -13.48 -20.07 -0.17
N ALA A 296 -14.32 -19.89 0.84
CA ALA A 296 -15.02 -18.62 1.06
C ALA A 296 -14.06 -17.45 1.30
N ASN A 297 -13.01 -17.66 2.10
CA ASN A 297 -12.00 -16.63 2.38
C ASN A 297 -11.21 -16.26 1.11
N LEU A 298 -10.72 -17.24 0.36
CA LEU A 298 -9.94 -17.01 -0.87
C LEU A 298 -10.79 -16.32 -1.95
N SER A 299 -12.01 -16.83 -2.20
CA SER A 299 -12.96 -16.23 -3.14
C SER A 299 -13.29 -14.78 -2.79
N LEU A 300 -13.55 -14.49 -1.51
CA LEU A 300 -13.89 -13.14 -1.07
C LEU A 300 -12.73 -12.16 -1.22
N ASN A 301 -11.53 -12.59 -0.83
CA ASN A 301 -10.33 -11.78 -0.95
C ASN A 301 -10.00 -11.49 -2.42
N PHE A 302 -10.13 -12.49 -3.30
CA PHE A 302 -9.86 -12.32 -4.74
C PHE A 302 -10.80 -11.29 -5.37
N LYS A 303 -12.11 -11.41 -5.09
CA LYS A 303 -13.11 -10.45 -5.55
C LYS A 303 -12.79 -9.01 -5.13
N PHE A 304 -12.33 -8.82 -3.89
CA PHE A 304 -11.95 -7.50 -3.41
C PHE A 304 -10.76 -6.91 -4.20
N GLN A 305 -9.79 -7.74 -4.60
CA GLN A 305 -8.68 -7.31 -5.45
C GLN A 305 -9.14 -6.93 -6.86
N GLU A 306 -10.05 -7.71 -7.44
CA GLU A 306 -10.64 -7.39 -8.75
C GLU A 306 -11.37 -6.04 -8.72
N GLU A 307 -12.11 -5.75 -7.65
CA GLU A 307 -12.78 -4.45 -7.48
C GLU A 307 -11.79 -3.28 -7.44
N HIS A 308 -10.62 -3.44 -6.80
CA HIS A 308 -9.57 -2.41 -6.79
C HIS A 308 -8.92 -2.24 -8.16
N HIS A 309 -8.57 -3.37 -8.79
CA HIS A 309 -8.05 -3.40 -10.14
C HIS A 309 -8.97 -2.67 -11.12
N ASP A 310 -10.27 -2.98 -11.11
CA ASP A 310 -11.23 -2.43 -12.06
C ASP A 310 -11.41 -0.92 -11.92
N ILE A 311 -11.33 -0.39 -10.70
CA ILE A 311 -11.35 1.07 -10.47
C ILE A 311 -10.14 1.72 -11.13
N ILE A 312 -8.94 1.17 -10.92
CA ILE A 312 -7.71 1.70 -11.50
C ILE A 312 -7.66 1.50 -13.02
N ALA A 313 -8.09 0.35 -13.53
CA ALA A 313 -8.18 0.09 -14.97
C ALA A 313 -9.15 1.07 -15.66
N ARG A 314 -10.25 1.42 -15.00
CA ARG A 314 -11.26 2.34 -15.53
C ARG A 314 -10.86 3.81 -15.46
N PHE A 315 -10.31 4.26 -14.33
CA PHE A 315 -10.11 5.68 -14.06
C PHE A 315 -8.62 6.10 -14.00
N GLY A 316 -7.69 5.15 -13.98
CA GLY A 316 -6.27 5.38 -13.75
C GLY A 316 -5.93 5.83 -12.33
N ARG A 317 -6.92 5.96 -11.45
CA ARG A 317 -6.80 6.50 -10.09
C ARG A 317 -8.01 6.11 -9.25
N TYR A 318 -7.98 6.39 -7.95
CA TYR A 318 -9.10 6.23 -7.04
C TYR A 318 -9.93 7.52 -6.96
N PRO A 319 -11.14 7.58 -7.55
CA PRO A 319 -11.91 8.83 -7.60
C PRO A 319 -12.28 9.38 -6.22
N TYR A 320 -12.42 8.49 -5.23
CA TYR A 320 -12.73 8.88 -3.85
C TYR A 320 -11.58 9.64 -3.15
N ARG A 321 -10.36 9.67 -3.71
CA ARG A 321 -9.25 10.48 -3.19
C ARG A 321 -9.23 11.90 -3.79
N ASN A 322 -10.09 12.21 -4.76
CA ASN A 322 -10.01 13.46 -5.52
C ASN A 322 -10.10 14.70 -4.63
N ALA A 323 -11.07 14.76 -3.72
CA ALA A 323 -11.30 15.93 -2.88
C ALA A 323 -10.08 16.25 -1.99
N VAL A 324 -9.54 15.25 -1.29
CA VAL A 324 -8.40 15.45 -0.38
C VAL A 324 -7.10 15.73 -1.14
N LEU A 325 -6.97 15.23 -2.37
CA LEU A 325 -5.82 15.49 -3.25
C LEU A 325 -5.99 16.74 -4.13
N GLY A 326 -7.08 17.51 -3.97
CA GLY A 326 -7.35 18.71 -4.77
C GLY A 326 -7.57 18.45 -6.27
N ARG A 327 -7.97 17.23 -6.65
CA ARG A 327 -8.20 16.84 -8.06
C ARG A 327 -9.63 17.16 -8.48
N THR A 328 -9.80 17.60 -9.72
CA THR A 328 -11.14 17.73 -10.33
C THR A 328 -11.74 16.35 -10.61
N THR A 329 -12.95 16.13 -10.11
CA THR A 329 -13.76 14.93 -10.38
C THR A 329 -14.46 15.07 -11.75
N THR A 330 -14.29 14.06 -12.61
CA THR A 330 -14.96 13.98 -13.91
C THR A 330 -16.43 13.55 -13.78
N PRO A 331 -17.29 13.78 -14.79
CA PRO A 331 -18.68 13.33 -14.75
C PRO A 331 -18.83 11.81 -14.54
N ASP A 332 -17.95 11.00 -15.13
CA ASP A 332 -17.99 9.54 -14.99
C ASP A 332 -17.57 9.08 -13.58
N GLU A 333 -16.57 9.75 -13.00
CA GLU A 333 -16.16 9.53 -11.61
C GLU A 333 -17.27 9.93 -10.64
N GLU A 334 -17.95 11.06 -10.87
CA GLU A 334 -19.08 11.53 -10.06
C GLU A 334 -20.25 10.52 -10.08
N LYS A 335 -20.55 9.96 -11.26
CA LYS A 335 -21.55 8.89 -11.40
C LYS A 335 -21.13 7.65 -10.61
N PHE A 336 -19.88 7.21 -10.75
CA PHE A 336 -19.34 6.08 -10.00
C PHE A 336 -19.43 6.28 -8.48
N LEU A 337 -19.06 7.46 -7.97
CA LEU A 337 -19.12 7.76 -6.54
C LEU A 337 -20.56 7.69 -5.98
N LYS A 338 -21.54 8.16 -6.76
CA LYS A 338 -22.97 8.05 -6.42
C LYS A 338 -23.46 6.60 -6.40
N GLU A 339 -23.12 5.82 -7.43
CA GLU A 339 -23.56 4.42 -7.59
C GLU A 339 -22.90 3.47 -6.58
N ALA A 340 -21.61 3.66 -6.32
CA ALA A 340 -20.85 2.85 -5.37
C ALA A 340 -21.33 3.07 -3.92
N ASN A 341 -22.18 4.08 -3.68
CA ASN A 341 -22.61 4.53 -2.36
C ASN A 341 -21.40 4.84 -1.46
N ILE A 342 -20.32 5.32 -2.07
CA ILE A 342 -19.10 5.76 -1.40
C ILE A 342 -19.33 7.24 -1.06
N SER A 343 -19.85 7.51 0.13
CA SER A 343 -19.85 8.86 0.72
C SER A 343 -18.73 8.94 1.75
N PHE A 344 -17.88 9.95 1.68
CA PHE A 344 -17.02 10.31 2.81
C PHE A 344 -17.38 11.70 3.33
N ALA A 345 -17.64 11.71 4.65
CA ALA A 345 -17.46 12.83 5.56
C ALA A 345 -16.29 12.47 6.46
#